data_AF-A0A1S1HMY1-F1
#
_entry.id   AF-A0A1S1HMY1-F1
#
_cell.length_a   1.000
_cell.length_b   1.000
_cell.length_c   1.000
_cell.angle_alpha   90.00
_cell.angle_beta   90.00
_cell.angle_gamma   90.00
#
_symmetry.space_group_name_H-M   'P 1'
#
loop_
_entity.id
_entity.type
_entity.pdbx_description
1 polymer ?
#
loop_
_entity_poly.entity_id
_entity_poly.type
_entity_poly.pdbx_seq_one_letter_code
_entity_poly.pdbx_strand_id
1 'polypeptide(L)'
;MSWPNFASPNVVAVVNFTFLTLIIIIGAVLGATVRVGKELKLKSGWKSIFRTYMIGVGAAFICLPFITSFLHLKYESLVLPLKSTLPNVYIEQLFMLISLSGISSYLGYSLLDNIANKVIQSQVNALGEEQEKNSTSINELREENLKIKKNEKRISIELLYMKAKDAVASGQKFQDKPDEESRIASIKKFNDAIKMLDEALLLVDKVNEYHEYDRLMVMKAYALKRVDRISEALDIVDQLLEKDGSNPVLIYNKGCYSWLIKKFDTEDEIKKLIIKSLTVNPKTDKLKTHQRKIIEKVLSKLDVDIKDLFDDSELENIRKQTM
;
A
#
# COMPACT_ATOMS: atom_id res chain seq x y z
N MET A 1 71.46 -24.78 44.67
CA MET A 1 71.03 -24.83 43.26
C MET A 1 70.64 -23.41 42.86
N SER A 2 71.60 -22.66 42.34
CA SER A 2 71.46 -21.24 41.99
C SER A 2 70.82 -21.11 40.61
N TRP A 3 69.65 -20.48 40.54
CA TRP A 3 69.03 -20.09 39.27
C TRP A 3 69.83 -18.95 38.61
N PRO A 4 69.94 -18.93 37.27
CA PRO A 4 70.73 -17.94 36.56
C PRO A 4 70.11 -16.52 36.66
N ASN A 5 70.98 -15.55 36.93
CA ASN A 5 70.75 -14.10 37.01
C ASN A 5 70.34 -13.50 35.65
N PHE A 6 69.12 -13.79 35.20
CA PHE A 6 68.48 -13.02 34.12
C PHE A 6 67.01 -12.80 34.45
N ALA A 7 66.73 -11.81 35.28
CA ALA A 7 65.43 -11.17 35.26
C ALA A 7 65.59 -9.74 35.75
N SER A 8 65.48 -8.78 34.84
CA SER A 8 65.18 -7.41 35.25
C SER A 8 63.90 -7.42 36.10
N PRO A 9 63.69 -6.46 37.02
CA PRO A 9 62.48 -6.41 37.84
C PRO A 9 61.18 -6.54 37.03
N ASN A 10 61.22 -6.05 35.79
CA ASN A 10 60.13 -6.14 34.81
C ASN A 10 59.86 -7.58 34.34
N VAL A 11 60.91 -8.38 34.11
CA VAL A 11 60.76 -9.80 33.72
C VAL A 11 60.14 -10.61 34.86
N VAL A 12 60.56 -10.36 36.11
CA VAL A 12 59.96 -11.03 37.29
C VAL A 12 58.48 -10.65 37.44
N ALA A 13 58.13 -9.38 37.24
CA ALA A 13 56.75 -8.91 37.30
C ALA A 13 55.86 -9.57 36.22
N VAL A 14 56.35 -9.67 34.99
CA VAL A 14 55.62 -10.33 33.88
C VAL A 14 55.43 -11.82 34.15
N VAL A 15 56.46 -12.52 34.65
CA VAL A 15 56.36 -13.94 35.00
C VAL A 15 55.31 -14.17 36.11
N ASN A 16 55.32 -13.35 37.15
CA ASN A 16 54.32 -13.45 38.22
C ASN A 16 52.90 -13.12 37.75
N PHE A 17 52.76 -12.11 36.89
CA PHE A 17 51.47 -11.76 36.30
C PHE A 17 50.91 -12.90 35.46
N THR A 18 51.72 -13.50 34.58
CA THR A 18 51.29 -14.65 33.76
C THR A 18 50.95 -15.87 34.63
N PHE A 19 51.73 -16.13 35.67
CA PHE A 19 51.47 -17.22 36.61
C PHE A 19 50.16 -17.05 37.37
N LEU A 20 49.92 -15.87 37.94
CA LEU A 20 48.67 -15.56 38.66
C LEU A 20 47.47 -15.59 37.71
N THR A 21 47.61 -15.06 36.49
CA THR A 21 46.57 -15.09 35.46
C THR A 21 46.19 -16.53 35.12
N LEU A 22 47.16 -17.44 35.01
CA LEU A 22 46.94 -18.86 34.73
C LEU A 22 46.18 -19.54 35.89
N ILE A 23 46.54 -19.24 37.15
CA ILE A 23 45.81 -19.75 38.32
C ILE A 23 44.37 -19.24 38.34
N ILE A 24 44.16 -17.96 38.04
CA ILE A 24 42.84 -17.35 37.98
C ILE A 24 42.01 -18.04 36.89
N ILE A 25 42.57 -18.29 35.70
CA ILE A 25 41.91 -19.02 34.62
C ILE A 25 41.52 -20.44 35.08
N ILE A 26 42.40 -21.17 35.77
CA ILE A 26 42.10 -22.50 36.30
C ILE A 26 40.90 -22.45 37.26
N GLY A 27 40.92 -21.53 38.23
CA GLY A 27 39.80 -21.35 39.16
C GLY A 27 38.51 -20.95 38.46
N ALA A 28 38.58 -20.07 37.46
CA ALA A 28 37.42 -19.63 36.69
C ALA A 28 36.83 -20.74 35.83
N VAL A 29 37.68 -21.57 35.20
CA VAL A 29 37.22 -22.76 34.47
C VAL A 29 36.52 -23.73 35.41
N LEU A 30 37.04 -23.97 36.61
CA LEU A 30 36.37 -24.80 37.63
C LEU A 30 35.03 -24.20 38.08
N GLY A 31 34.93 -22.89 38.25
CA GLY A 31 33.65 -22.22 38.54
C GLY A 31 32.64 -22.38 37.41
N ALA A 32 33.11 -22.27 36.16
CA ALA A 32 32.28 -22.44 34.97
C ALA A 32 31.87 -23.90 34.74
N THR A 33 32.72 -24.90 35.00
CA THR A 33 32.37 -26.34 34.87
C THR A 33 31.22 -26.71 35.82
N VAL A 34 31.27 -26.22 37.06
CA VAL A 34 30.21 -26.45 38.08
C VAL A 34 28.86 -25.91 37.59
N ARG A 35 28.86 -24.79 36.88
CA ARG A 35 27.65 -24.22 36.30
C ARG A 35 27.17 -24.99 35.07
N VAL A 36 28.07 -25.35 34.16
CA VAL A 36 27.76 -26.17 32.98
C VAL A 36 27.12 -27.50 33.40
N GLY A 37 27.56 -28.10 34.51
CA GLY A 37 26.93 -29.28 35.11
C GLY A 37 25.46 -29.09 35.50
N LYS A 38 25.05 -27.88 35.89
CA LYS A 38 23.63 -27.52 36.14
C LYS A 38 22.86 -27.22 34.85
N GLU A 39 23.46 -26.56 33.87
CA GLU A 39 22.81 -26.15 32.61
C GLU A 39 22.73 -27.27 31.54
N LEU A 40 23.54 -28.34 31.66
CA LEU A 40 23.56 -29.51 30.77
C LEU A 40 22.24 -30.29 30.70
N LYS A 41 21.26 -29.99 31.57
CA LYS A 41 19.91 -30.54 31.45
C LYS A 41 19.06 -29.89 30.35
N LEU A 42 19.49 -28.78 29.72
CA LEU A 42 18.60 -28.04 28.80
C LEU A 42 19.10 -27.72 27.38
N LYS A 43 20.40 -27.62 27.05
CA LYS A 43 20.84 -27.34 25.66
C LYS A 43 22.20 -27.96 25.31
N SER A 44 22.23 -28.87 24.33
CA SER A 44 23.43 -29.59 23.87
C SER A 44 24.04 -28.94 22.62
N GLY A 45 25.17 -28.25 22.80
CA GLY A 45 25.97 -27.75 21.67
C GLY A 45 27.37 -27.31 22.10
N TRP A 46 28.41 -27.80 21.42
CA TRP A 46 29.82 -27.52 21.76
C TRP A 46 30.16 -26.02 21.75
N LYS A 47 29.55 -25.25 20.85
CA LYS A 47 29.68 -23.77 20.81
C LYS A 47 29.11 -23.07 22.05
N SER A 48 28.03 -23.60 22.63
CA SER A 48 27.43 -23.02 23.85
C SER A 48 28.31 -23.24 25.06
N ILE A 49 28.91 -24.43 25.16
CA ILE A 49 29.82 -24.80 26.24
C ILE A 49 31.06 -23.89 26.23
N PHE A 50 31.65 -23.66 25.06
CA PHE A 50 32.82 -22.78 24.93
C PHE A 50 32.49 -21.32 25.32
N ARG A 51 31.31 -20.83 24.95
CA ARG A 51 30.83 -19.49 25.34
C ARG A 51 30.70 -19.35 26.86
N THR A 52 30.20 -20.39 27.55
CA THR A 52 30.04 -20.36 29.01
C THR A 52 31.38 -20.25 29.73
N TYR A 53 32.40 -20.97 29.26
CA TYR A 53 33.75 -20.87 29.81
C TYR A 53 34.37 -19.47 29.60
N MET A 54 34.25 -18.90 28.41
CA MET A 54 34.83 -17.58 28.10
C MET A 54 34.20 -16.46 28.94
N ILE A 55 32.88 -16.46 29.12
CA ILE A 55 32.19 -15.47 29.96
C ILE A 55 32.54 -15.70 31.44
N GLY A 56 32.67 -16.96 31.89
CA GLY A 56 33.09 -17.28 33.26
C GLY A 56 34.49 -16.78 33.60
N VAL A 57 35.44 -16.95 32.68
CA VAL A 57 36.79 -16.37 32.81
C VAL A 57 36.73 -14.84 32.88
N GLY A 58 35.98 -14.20 31.97
CA GLY A 58 35.79 -12.74 32.00
C GLY A 58 35.17 -12.24 33.31
N ALA A 59 34.16 -12.95 33.83
CA ALA A 59 33.52 -12.66 35.11
C ALA A 59 34.50 -12.74 36.30
N ALA A 60 35.38 -13.75 36.31
CA ALA A 60 36.40 -13.89 37.35
C ALA A 60 37.36 -12.70 37.35
N PHE A 61 37.82 -12.22 36.20
CA PHE A 61 38.72 -11.06 36.15
C PHE A 61 38.07 -9.75 36.61
N ILE A 62 36.76 -9.58 36.41
CA ILE A 62 36.02 -8.40 36.86
C ILE A 62 35.73 -8.46 38.37
N CYS A 63 35.30 -9.62 38.87
CA CYS A 63 34.85 -9.77 40.26
C CYS A 63 35.99 -10.05 41.24
N LEU A 64 37.07 -10.72 40.83
CA LEU A 64 38.14 -11.15 41.73
C LEU A 64 38.87 -9.97 42.39
N PRO A 65 39.27 -8.89 41.69
CA PRO A 65 39.86 -7.72 42.33
C PRO A 65 38.95 -7.13 43.42
N PHE A 66 37.64 -7.05 43.15
CA PHE A 66 36.65 -6.55 44.10
C PHE A 66 36.57 -7.43 45.35
N ILE A 67 36.47 -8.76 45.20
CA ILE A 67 36.35 -9.66 46.35
C ILE A 67 37.66 -9.76 47.14
N THR A 68 38.82 -9.71 46.46
CA THR A 68 40.13 -9.74 47.13
C THR A 68 40.36 -8.53 48.04
N SER A 69 39.75 -7.39 47.73
CA SER A 69 39.78 -6.19 48.58
C SER A 69 39.08 -6.40 49.94
N PHE A 70 38.13 -7.32 50.04
CA PHE A 70 37.41 -7.62 51.28
C PHE A 70 38.04 -8.77 52.09
N LEU A 71 38.77 -9.66 51.43
CA LEU A 71 39.34 -10.86 52.05
C LEU A 71 40.82 -10.74 52.44
N HIS A 72 41.42 -9.55 52.28
CA HIS A 72 42.83 -9.27 52.61
C HIS A 72 43.80 -10.35 52.10
N LEU A 73 43.64 -10.76 50.82
CA LEU A 73 44.58 -11.67 50.17
C LEU A 73 45.96 -11.03 50.09
N LYS A 74 46.95 -11.64 50.75
CA LYS A 74 48.34 -11.18 50.71
C LYS A 74 48.99 -11.64 49.42
N TYR A 75 48.84 -10.86 48.35
CA TYR A 75 49.47 -11.14 47.07
C TYR A 75 50.99 -11.33 47.18
N GLU A 76 51.63 -10.64 48.12
CA GLU A 76 53.06 -10.75 48.41
C GLU A 76 53.52 -12.20 48.65
N SER A 77 52.66 -13.02 49.26
CA SER A 77 52.99 -14.42 49.54
C SER A 77 52.79 -15.36 48.37
N LEU A 78 52.26 -14.88 47.24
CA LEU A 78 52.05 -15.65 46.00
C LEU A 78 53.08 -15.30 44.90
N VAL A 79 53.90 -14.26 45.08
CA VAL A 79 54.90 -13.79 44.11
C VAL A 79 56.18 -14.62 44.18
N LEU A 80 56.67 -15.06 43.01
CA LEU A 80 57.96 -15.75 42.84
C LEU A 80 59.10 -14.73 42.62
N PRO A 81 60.32 -14.96 43.15
CA PRO A 81 60.73 -16.07 44.01
C PRO A 81 60.24 -15.89 45.45
N LEU A 82 59.83 -17.00 46.08
CA LEU A 82 59.34 -17.06 47.46
C LEU A 82 60.43 -16.68 48.47
N LYS A 83 60.67 -15.38 48.66
CA LYS A 83 61.60 -14.91 49.69
C LYS A 83 60.84 -14.86 51.01
N SER A 84 61.17 -15.79 51.91
CA SER A 84 60.70 -15.86 53.32
C SER A 84 59.24 -16.27 53.59
N THR A 85 58.53 -16.87 52.64
CA THR A 85 57.19 -17.44 52.90
C THR A 85 57.26 -18.89 53.33
N LEU A 86 56.54 -19.24 54.40
CA LEU A 86 56.36 -20.64 54.81
C LEU A 86 55.58 -21.38 53.72
N PRO A 87 56.02 -22.59 53.29
CA PRO A 87 55.35 -23.37 52.23
C PRO A 87 53.84 -23.56 52.47
N ASN A 88 53.43 -23.68 53.73
CA ASN A 88 52.03 -23.86 54.11
C ASN A 88 51.17 -22.62 53.79
N VAL A 89 51.68 -21.42 54.02
CA VAL A 89 50.97 -20.15 53.76
C VAL A 89 50.83 -19.91 52.25
N TYR A 90 51.83 -20.31 51.47
CA TYR A 90 51.79 -20.25 50.01
C TYR A 90 50.68 -21.15 49.44
N ILE A 91 50.64 -22.41 49.89
CA ILE A 91 49.64 -23.39 49.44
C ILE A 91 48.23 -22.95 49.82
N GLU A 92 48.04 -22.47 51.05
CA GLU A 92 46.75 -21.98 51.55
C GLU A 92 46.20 -20.84 50.68
N GLN A 93 47.03 -19.83 50.39
CA GLN A 93 46.62 -18.70 49.58
C GLN A 93 46.40 -19.06 48.11
N LEU A 94 47.13 -20.05 47.59
CA LEU A 94 46.94 -20.55 46.24
C LEU A 94 45.57 -21.24 46.11
N PHE A 95 45.18 -22.09 47.06
CA PHE A 95 43.84 -22.68 47.09
C PHE A 95 42.74 -21.63 47.31
N MET A 96 43.00 -20.61 48.13
CA MET A 96 42.08 -19.50 48.34
C MET A 96 41.84 -18.73 47.03
N LEU A 97 42.90 -18.42 46.27
CA LEU A 97 42.80 -17.73 44.98
C LEU A 97 42.00 -18.53 43.95
N ILE A 98 42.22 -19.84 43.85
CA ILE A 98 41.48 -20.74 42.95
C ILE A 98 39.99 -20.75 43.33
N SER A 99 39.69 -20.92 44.61
CA SER A 99 38.31 -20.99 45.11
C SER A 99 37.56 -19.68 44.89
N LEU A 100 38.25 -18.56 45.15
CA LEU A 100 37.70 -17.23 44.99
C LEU A 100 37.42 -16.90 43.52
N SER A 101 38.35 -17.28 42.62
CA SER A 101 38.17 -17.17 41.18
C SER A 101 36.97 -18.01 40.69
N GLY A 102 36.80 -19.22 41.22
CA GLY A 102 35.65 -20.07 40.88
C GLY A 102 34.30 -19.48 41.30
N ILE A 103 34.19 -18.96 42.52
CA ILE A 103 32.98 -18.28 43.02
C ILE A 103 32.70 -17.01 42.21
N SER A 104 33.74 -16.23 41.92
CA SER A 104 33.67 -15.02 41.10
C SER A 104 33.16 -15.31 39.69
N SER A 105 33.68 -16.37 39.05
CA SER A 105 33.21 -16.84 37.75
C SER A 105 31.74 -17.26 37.79
N TYR A 106 31.32 -17.99 38.82
CA TYR A 106 29.96 -18.51 38.92
C TYR A 106 28.92 -17.39 39.10
N LEU A 107 29.17 -16.48 40.06
CA LEU A 107 28.28 -15.38 40.38
C LEU A 107 28.31 -14.29 39.31
N GLY A 108 29.49 -13.89 38.86
CA GLY A 108 29.66 -12.82 37.88
C GLY A 108 29.05 -13.18 36.52
N TYR A 109 29.10 -14.45 36.10
CA TYR A 109 28.39 -14.90 34.89
C TYR A 109 26.88 -14.63 35.00
N SER A 110 26.25 -14.95 36.15
CA SER A 110 24.79 -14.78 36.31
C SER A 110 24.38 -13.32 36.17
N LEU A 111 25.17 -12.42 36.76
CA LEU A 111 24.95 -10.99 36.67
C LEU A 111 25.14 -10.49 35.24
N LEU A 112 26.24 -10.87 34.59
CA LEU A 112 26.56 -10.43 33.22
C LEU A 112 25.54 -10.94 32.21
N ASP A 113 25.11 -12.20 32.32
CA ASP A 113 24.10 -12.79 31.43
C ASP A 113 22.73 -12.11 31.59
N ASN A 114 22.31 -11.85 32.83
CA ASN A 114 21.06 -11.13 33.10
C ASN A 114 21.09 -9.69 32.57
N ILE A 115 22.21 -8.97 32.75
CA ILE A 115 22.38 -7.61 32.24
C ILE A 115 22.39 -7.62 30.71
N ALA A 116 23.16 -8.52 30.09
CA ALA A 116 23.24 -8.64 28.63
C ALA A 116 21.86 -8.96 28.04
N ASN A 117 21.14 -9.93 28.59
CA ASN A 117 19.80 -10.29 28.14
C ASN A 117 18.82 -9.13 28.27
N LYS A 118 18.86 -8.39 29.40
CA LYS A 118 17.98 -7.23 29.62
C LYS A 118 18.27 -6.08 28.64
N VAL A 119 19.55 -5.79 28.36
CA VAL A 119 19.96 -4.75 27.41
C VAL A 119 19.57 -5.14 25.98
N ILE A 120 19.86 -6.38 25.58
CA ILE A 120 19.49 -6.89 24.25
C ILE A 120 17.97 -6.84 24.07
N GLN A 121 17.21 -7.31 25.05
CA GLN A 121 15.75 -7.30 24.98
C GLN A 121 15.20 -5.87 24.92
N SER A 122 15.77 -4.92 25.67
CA SER A 122 15.38 -3.51 25.60
C SER A 122 15.65 -2.91 24.22
N GLN A 123 16.80 -3.21 23.61
CA GLN A 123 17.13 -2.73 22.27
C GLN A 123 16.25 -3.35 21.20
N VAL A 124 16.00 -4.67 21.28
CA VAL A 124 15.12 -5.39 20.35
C VAL A 124 13.69 -4.86 20.44
N ASN A 125 13.19 -4.61 21.64
CA ASN A 125 11.84 -4.05 21.82
C ASN A 125 11.75 -2.63 21.27
N ALA A 126 12.74 -1.76 21.55
CA ALA A 126 12.77 -0.40 21.03
C ALA A 126 12.81 -0.38 19.48
N LEU A 127 13.63 -1.24 18.88
CA LEU A 127 13.67 -1.41 17.42
C LEU A 127 12.36 -1.98 16.86
N GLY A 128 11.73 -2.93 17.57
CA GLY A 128 10.43 -3.49 17.20
C GLY A 128 9.32 -2.45 17.19
N GLU A 129 9.24 -1.61 18.24
CA GLU A 129 8.28 -0.52 18.32
C GLU A 129 8.50 0.54 17.23
N GLU A 130 9.75 0.88 16.92
CA GLU A 130 10.09 1.81 15.84
C GLU A 130 9.72 1.24 14.47
N GLN A 131 10.02 -0.03 14.23
CA GLN A 131 9.66 -0.72 13.00
C GLN A 131 8.14 -0.82 12.82
N GLU A 132 7.40 -1.12 13.88
CA GLU A 132 5.93 -1.16 13.85
C GLU A 132 5.36 0.21 13.51
N LYS A 133 5.80 1.28 14.20
CA LYS A 133 5.39 2.66 13.91
C LYS A 133 5.69 3.07 12.46
N ASN A 134 6.88 2.74 11.97
CA ASN A 134 7.26 3.02 10.59
C ASN A 134 6.39 2.24 9.60
N SER A 135 6.08 0.98 9.88
CA SER A 135 5.22 0.16 9.02
C SER A 135 3.78 0.69 8.96
N THR A 136 3.23 1.15 10.09
CA THR A 136 1.91 1.78 10.16
C THR A 136 1.88 3.08 9.38
N SER A 137 2.88 3.95 9.57
CA SER A 137 3.00 5.20 8.83
C SER A 137 3.12 4.99 7.32
N ILE A 138 3.90 3.98 6.87
CA ILE A 138 4.01 3.62 5.45
C ILE A 138 2.66 3.15 4.89
N ASN A 139 1.92 2.35 5.65
CA ASN A 139 0.59 1.89 5.23
C ASN A 139 -0.39 3.05 5.11
N GLU A 140 -0.40 3.98 6.07
CA GLU A 140 -1.23 5.19 6.03
C GLU A 140 -0.89 6.05 4.79
N LEU A 141 0.40 6.30 4.53
CA LEU A 141 0.86 7.03 3.34
C LEU A 141 0.47 6.32 2.04
N ARG A 142 0.51 4.98 2.02
CA ARG A 142 0.08 4.19 0.86
C ARG A 142 -1.41 4.32 0.61
N GLU A 143 -2.22 4.28 1.66
CA GLU A 143 -3.67 4.50 1.56
C GLU A 143 -4.00 5.92 1.09
N GLU A 144 -3.30 6.92 1.60
CA GLU A 144 -3.46 8.31 1.18
C GLU A 144 -3.12 8.49 -0.30
N ASN A 145 -1.98 7.96 -0.74
CA ASN A 145 -1.60 7.99 -2.16
C ASN A 145 -2.63 7.30 -3.07
N LEU A 146 -3.22 6.19 -2.61
CA LEU A 146 -4.27 5.51 -3.36
C LEU A 146 -5.55 6.36 -3.46
N LYS A 147 -5.92 7.07 -2.39
CA LYS A 147 -7.03 8.03 -2.39
C LYS A 147 -6.74 9.21 -3.33
N ILE A 148 -5.53 9.77 -3.29
CA ILE A 148 -5.11 10.86 -4.17
C ILE A 148 -5.21 10.43 -5.64
N LYS A 149 -4.67 9.27 -6.01
CA LYS A 149 -4.72 8.75 -7.38
C LYS A 149 -6.16 8.54 -7.86
N LYS A 150 -7.05 8.04 -6.98
CA LYS A 150 -8.47 7.88 -7.29
C LYS A 150 -9.15 9.24 -7.51
N ASN A 151 -8.83 10.23 -6.68
CA ASN A 151 -9.35 11.59 -6.82
C ASN A 151 -8.85 12.28 -8.09
N GLU A 152 -7.57 12.14 -8.41
CA GLU A 152 -6.96 12.66 -9.64
C GLU A 152 -7.63 12.07 -10.90
N LYS A 153 -7.86 10.74 -10.91
CA LYS A 153 -8.63 10.08 -11.97
C LYS A 153 -10.02 10.70 -12.11
N ARG A 154 -10.76 10.86 -11.00
CA ARG A 154 -12.12 11.45 -11.02
C ARG A 154 -12.12 12.89 -11.54
N ILE A 155 -11.18 13.72 -11.08
CA ILE A 155 -11.03 15.10 -11.55
C ILE A 155 -10.73 15.13 -13.05
N SER A 156 -9.86 14.24 -13.53
CA SER A 156 -9.49 14.15 -14.95
C SER A 156 -10.69 13.80 -15.83
N ILE A 157 -11.50 12.82 -15.42
CA ILE A 157 -12.74 12.44 -16.13
C ILE A 157 -13.72 13.62 -16.17
N GLU A 158 -13.97 14.27 -15.04
CA GLU A 158 -14.93 15.39 -14.99
C GLU A 158 -14.43 16.60 -15.79
N LEU A 159 -13.11 16.88 -15.77
CA LEU A 159 -12.51 17.94 -16.58
C LEU A 159 -12.69 17.67 -18.08
N LEU A 160 -12.43 16.44 -18.54
CA LEU A 160 -12.64 16.03 -19.92
C LEU A 160 -14.12 16.13 -20.29
N TYR A 161 -15.03 15.70 -19.41
CA TYR A 161 -16.47 15.85 -19.62
C TYR A 161 -16.89 17.31 -19.75
N MET A 162 -16.40 18.20 -18.88
CA MET A 162 -16.71 19.62 -18.92
C MET A 162 -16.22 20.26 -20.22
N LYS A 163 -14.98 19.96 -20.64
CA LYS A 163 -14.43 20.44 -21.93
C LYS A 163 -15.24 19.92 -23.12
N ALA A 164 -15.61 18.63 -23.11
CA ALA A 164 -16.47 18.06 -24.15
C ALA A 164 -17.84 18.74 -24.21
N LYS A 165 -18.45 19.04 -23.05
CA LYS A 165 -19.72 19.76 -22.96
C LYS A 165 -19.61 21.19 -23.51
N ASP A 166 -18.54 21.90 -23.20
CA ASP A 166 -18.27 23.24 -23.73
C ASP A 166 -18.05 23.22 -25.26
N ALA A 167 -17.32 22.22 -25.75
CA ALA A 167 -17.14 21.99 -27.18
C ALA A 167 -18.47 21.69 -27.88
N VAL A 168 -19.33 20.84 -27.30
CA VAL A 168 -20.69 20.59 -27.80
C VAL A 168 -21.52 21.87 -27.86
N ALA A 169 -21.53 22.67 -26.79
CA ALA A 169 -22.28 23.92 -26.75
C ALA A 169 -21.76 24.93 -27.79
N SER A 170 -20.45 24.99 -27.98
CA SER A 170 -19.82 25.81 -29.02
C SER A 170 -20.20 25.32 -30.42
N GLY A 171 -20.18 24.01 -30.66
CA GLY A 171 -20.58 23.39 -31.92
C GLY A 171 -22.03 23.71 -32.29
N GLN A 172 -22.94 23.66 -31.32
CA GLN A 172 -24.34 24.03 -31.50
C GLN A 172 -24.51 25.49 -31.93
N LYS A 173 -23.80 26.44 -31.28
CA LYS A 173 -23.86 27.87 -31.63
C LYS A 173 -23.45 28.17 -33.07
N PHE A 174 -22.50 27.40 -33.60
CA PHE A 174 -22.08 27.54 -35.00
C PHE A 174 -23.09 26.89 -35.96
N GLN A 175 -23.79 25.85 -35.54
CA GLN A 175 -24.74 25.12 -36.38
C GLN A 175 -25.96 25.96 -36.77
N ASP A 176 -26.35 26.93 -35.94
CA ASP A 176 -27.48 27.82 -36.21
C ASP A 176 -27.17 28.86 -37.30
N LYS A 177 -25.92 28.96 -37.74
CA LYS A 177 -25.49 29.92 -38.76
C LYS A 177 -25.42 29.27 -40.15
N PRO A 178 -25.89 29.94 -41.22
CA PRO A 178 -25.98 29.36 -42.55
C PRO A 178 -24.65 29.35 -43.32
N ASP A 179 -23.57 29.95 -42.80
CA ASP A 179 -22.28 30.03 -43.50
C ASP A 179 -21.47 28.74 -43.41
N GLU A 180 -20.74 28.44 -44.48
CA GLU A 180 -19.92 27.22 -44.60
C GLU A 180 -18.80 27.19 -43.57
N GLU A 181 -18.22 28.35 -43.25
CA GLU A 181 -17.17 28.46 -42.23
C GLU A 181 -17.68 28.03 -40.84
N SER A 182 -18.88 28.47 -40.45
CA SER A 182 -19.53 28.04 -39.21
C SER A 182 -19.88 26.55 -39.23
N ARG A 183 -20.30 25.99 -40.37
CA ARG A 183 -20.51 24.54 -40.49
C ARG A 183 -19.23 23.75 -40.21
N ILE A 184 -18.12 24.15 -40.82
CA ILE A 184 -16.80 23.51 -40.60
C ILE A 184 -16.38 23.68 -39.14
N ALA A 185 -16.55 24.87 -38.56
CA ALA A 185 -16.26 25.13 -37.15
C ALA A 185 -17.11 24.26 -36.21
N SER A 186 -18.39 24.08 -36.52
CA SER A 186 -19.32 23.23 -35.78
C SER A 186 -18.85 21.78 -35.77
N ILE A 187 -18.56 21.21 -36.94
CA ILE A 187 -18.07 19.84 -37.10
C ILE A 187 -16.75 19.66 -36.34
N LYS A 188 -15.82 20.62 -36.44
CA LYS A 188 -14.56 20.59 -35.70
C LYS A 188 -14.80 20.51 -34.19
N LYS A 189 -15.69 21.34 -33.66
CA LYS A 189 -16.01 21.35 -32.21
C LYS A 189 -16.66 20.04 -31.74
N PHE A 190 -17.54 19.44 -32.53
CA PHE A 190 -18.09 18.13 -32.20
C PHE A 190 -17.03 17.02 -32.25
N ASN A 191 -16.11 17.05 -33.21
CA ASN A 191 -14.98 16.11 -33.25
C ASN A 191 -14.03 16.30 -32.05
N ASP A 192 -13.75 17.54 -31.64
CA ASP A 192 -12.99 17.83 -30.42
C ASP A 192 -13.68 17.23 -29.19
N ALA A 193 -15.02 17.37 -29.10
CA ALA A 193 -15.80 16.78 -28.03
C ALA A 193 -15.73 15.25 -28.02
N ILE A 194 -15.86 14.60 -29.19
CA ILE A 194 -15.73 13.14 -29.32
C ILE A 194 -14.36 12.68 -28.83
N LYS A 195 -13.29 13.36 -29.22
CA LYS A 195 -11.92 13.02 -28.79
C LYS A 195 -11.78 13.10 -27.26
N MET A 196 -12.28 14.16 -26.65
CA MET A 196 -12.25 14.31 -25.18
C MET A 196 -13.07 13.24 -24.46
N LEU A 197 -14.21 12.85 -25.04
CA LEU A 197 -15.04 11.77 -24.51
C LEU A 197 -14.35 10.42 -24.62
N ASP A 198 -13.66 10.16 -25.73
CA ASP A 198 -12.86 8.94 -25.91
C ASP A 198 -11.72 8.86 -24.90
N GLU A 199 -11.00 9.97 -24.69
CA GLU A 199 -9.97 10.06 -23.65
C GLU A 199 -10.54 9.81 -22.24
N ALA A 200 -11.74 10.35 -21.95
CA ALA A 200 -12.39 10.13 -20.65
C ALA A 200 -12.85 8.66 -20.48
N LEU A 201 -13.39 8.06 -21.54
CA LEU A 201 -13.86 6.67 -21.52
C LEU A 201 -12.73 5.67 -21.26
N LEU A 202 -11.49 5.96 -21.69
CA LEU A 202 -10.31 5.13 -21.37
C LEU A 202 -9.99 5.08 -19.87
N LEU A 203 -10.38 6.12 -19.12
CA LEU A 203 -10.12 6.19 -17.69
C LEU A 203 -11.21 5.50 -16.87
N VAL A 204 -12.39 5.26 -17.43
CA VAL A 204 -13.58 4.77 -16.71
C VAL A 204 -13.68 3.26 -16.81
N ASP A 205 -13.93 2.60 -15.66
CA ASP A 205 -14.28 1.19 -15.66
C ASP A 205 -15.76 1.01 -16.01
N LYS A 206 -16.05 0.40 -17.17
CA LYS A 206 -17.42 0.18 -17.67
C LYS A 206 -18.34 -0.58 -16.70
N VAL A 207 -17.78 -1.42 -15.82
CA VAL A 207 -18.54 -2.27 -14.89
C VAL A 207 -18.72 -1.56 -13.55
N ASN A 208 -17.62 -1.06 -12.97
CA ASN A 208 -17.61 -0.48 -11.63
C ASN A 208 -18.11 0.97 -11.59
N GLU A 209 -17.96 1.71 -12.69
CA GLU A 209 -18.29 3.14 -12.83
C GLU A 209 -19.31 3.34 -13.95
N TYR A 210 -20.34 2.47 -14.00
CA TYR A 210 -21.29 2.41 -15.11
C TYR A 210 -22.09 3.70 -15.30
N HIS A 211 -22.39 4.45 -14.23
CA HIS A 211 -23.12 5.72 -14.33
C HIS A 211 -22.32 6.78 -15.11
N GLU A 212 -21.04 6.92 -14.80
CA GLU A 212 -20.11 7.81 -15.49
C GLU A 212 -19.88 7.35 -16.94
N TYR A 213 -19.71 6.05 -17.15
CA TYR A 213 -19.56 5.46 -18.48
C TYR A 213 -20.77 5.77 -19.37
N ASP A 214 -21.98 5.49 -18.88
CA ASP A 214 -23.22 5.68 -19.64
C ASP A 214 -23.45 7.18 -19.93
N ARG A 215 -23.15 8.07 -18.96
CA ARG A 215 -23.20 9.55 -19.15
C ARG A 215 -22.27 10.01 -20.27
N LEU A 216 -21.03 9.52 -20.32
CA LEU A 216 -20.06 9.84 -21.37
C LEU A 216 -20.52 9.32 -22.74
N MET A 217 -20.99 8.07 -22.79
CA MET A 217 -21.50 7.43 -24.01
C MET A 217 -22.69 8.19 -24.60
N VAL A 218 -23.66 8.63 -23.79
CA VAL A 218 -24.80 9.43 -24.27
C VAL A 218 -24.34 10.73 -24.92
N MET A 219 -23.40 11.45 -24.30
CA MET A 219 -22.87 12.68 -24.89
C MET A 219 -22.06 12.41 -26.16
N LYS A 220 -21.36 11.28 -26.23
CA LYS A 220 -20.63 10.85 -27.43
C LYS A 220 -21.58 10.54 -28.58
N ALA A 221 -22.64 9.77 -28.33
CA ALA A 221 -23.67 9.48 -29.33
C ALA A 221 -24.31 10.77 -29.89
N TYR A 222 -24.60 11.73 -29.01
CA TYR A 222 -25.09 13.04 -29.42
C TYR A 222 -24.12 13.77 -30.35
N ALA A 223 -22.83 13.83 -29.99
CA ALA A 223 -21.82 14.48 -30.81
C ALA A 223 -21.57 13.75 -32.15
N LEU A 224 -21.56 12.41 -32.14
CA LEU A 224 -21.44 11.58 -33.34
C LEU A 224 -22.57 11.84 -34.34
N LYS A 225 -23.81 11.95 -33.86
CA LYS A 225 -24.94 12.32 -34.72
C LYS A 225 -24.74 13.67 -35.40
N ARG A 226 -24.11 14.64 -34.72
CA ARG A 226 -23.89 15.99 -35.26
C ARG A 226 -22.79 16.06 -36.31
N VAL A 227 -21.94 15.04 -36.41
CA VAL A 227 -20.92 14.89 -37.45
C VAL A 227 -21.26 13.78 -38.44
N ASP A 228 -22.53 13.42 -38.56
CA ASP A 228 -23.07 12.43 -39.49
C ASP A 228 -22.53 11.00 -39.31
N ARG A 229 -21.94 10.69 -38.15
CA ARG A 229 -21.51 9.34 -37.75
C ARG A 229 -22.65 8.60 -37.04
N ILE A 230 -23.81 8.55 -37.70
CA ILE A 230 -25.08 8.11 -37.09
C ILE A 230 -25.07 6.61 -36.75
N SER A 231 -24.41 5.77 -37.56
CA SER A 231 -24.29 4.33 -37.26
C SER A 231 -23.60 4.09 -35.92
N GLU A 232 -22.50 4.79 -35.64
CA GLU A 232 -21.78 4.66 -34.36
C GLU A 232 -22.60 5.22 -33.19
N ALA A 233 -23.37 6.29 -33.42
CA ALA A 233 -24.29 6.80 -32.41
C ALA A 233 -25.40 5.78 -32.10
N LEU A 234 -25.88 5.05 -33.10
CA LEU A 234 -26.86 3.97 -32.94
C LEU A 234 -26.29 2.80 -32.16
N ASP A 235 -25.06 2.36 -32.46
CA ASP A 235 -24.40 1.26 -31.74
C ASP A 235 -24.26 1.58 -30.25
N ILE A 236 -23.94 2.84 -29.91
CA ILE A 236 -23.92 3.31 -28.52
C ILE A 236 -25.32 3.21 -27.88
N VAL A 237 -26.35 3.69 -28.58
CA VAL A 237 -27.73 3.66 -28.06
C VAL A 237 -28.21 2.22 -27.84
N ASP A 238 -27.92 1.31 -28.77
CA ASP A 238 -28.23 -0.11 -28.65
C ASP A 238 -27.55 -0.72 -27.41
N GLN A 239 -26.25 -0.46 -27.23
CA GLN A 239 -25.49 -0.91 -26.05
C GLN A 239 -26.09 -0.40 -24.73
N LEU A 240 -26.57 0.85 -24.69
CA LEU A 240 -27.16 1.43 -23.47
C LEU A 240 -28.57 0.87 -23.21
N LEU A 241 -29.33 0.58 -24.25
CA LEU A 241 -30.68 -0.01 -24.14
C LEU A 241 -30.68 -1.46 -23.67
N GLU A 242 -29.60 -2.22 -23.90
CA GLU A 242 -29.43 -3.56 -23.31
C GLU A 242 -29.50 -3.52 -21.77
N LYS A 243 -28.99 -2.43 -21.17
CA LYS A 243 -29.02 -2.22 -19.71
C LYS A 243 -30.33 -1.59 -19.25
N ASP A 244 -30.82 -0.58 -19.96
CA ASP A 244 -32.05 0.14 -19.62
C ASP A 244 -33.01 0.24 -20.80
N GLY A 245 -33.66 -0.88 -21.11
CA GLY A 245 -34.65 -0.98 -22.18
C GLY A 245 -35.94 -0.16 -21.97
N SER A 246 -36.06 0.54 -20.83
CA SER A 246 -37.18 1.42 -20.49
C SER A 246 -36.85 2.91 -20.57
N ASN A 247 -35.64 3.27 -21.01
CA ASN A 247 -35.24 4.67 -21.09
C ASN A 247 -35.89 5.37 -22.30
N PRO A 248 -36.85 6.28 -22.11
CA PRO A 248 -37.58 6.91 -23.22
C PRO A 248 -36.64 7.70 -24.14
N VAL A 249 -35.59 8.33 -23.62
CA VAL A 249 -34.66 9.13 -24.42
C VAL A 249 -33.83 8.25 -25.34
N LEU A 250 -33.36 7.10 -24.83
CA LEU A 250 -32.59 6.16 -25.64
C LEU A 250 -33.45 5.46 -26.70
N ILE A 251 -34.67 5.04 -26.35
CA ILE A 251 -35.61 4.43 -27.32
C ILE A 251 -35.95 5.43 -28.43
N TYR A 252 -36.19 6.70 -28.06
CA TYR A 252 -36.43 7.78 -29.02
C TYR A 252 -35.25 7.97 -29.98
N ASN A 253 -34.04 8.12 -29.43
CA ASN A 253 -32.82 8.27 -30.23
C ASN A 253 -32.59 7.07 -31.14
N LYS A 254 -32.87 5.84 -30.68
CA LYS A 254 -32.78 4.63 -31.51
C LYS A 254 -33.69 4.74 -32.73
N GLY A 255 -34.93 5.16 -32.55
CA GLY A 255 -35.88 5.40 -33.64
C GLY A 255 -35.38 6.47 -34.61
N CYS A 256 -34.98 7.64 -34.11
CA CYS A 256 -34.46 8.72 -34.95
C CYS A 256 -33.22 8.29 -35.74
N TYR A 257 -32.23 7.67 -35.10
CA TYR A 257 -30.99 7.28 -35.75
C TYR A 257 -31.24 6.21 -36.81
N SER A 258 -32.10 5.24 -36.50
CA SER A 258 -32.42 4.16 -37.43
C SER A 258 -33.24 4.64 -38.63
N TRP A 259 -34.07 5.67 -38.45
CA TRP A 259 -34.76 6.37 -39.54
C TRP A 259 -33.75 7.09 -40.46
N LEU A 260 -32.82 7.85 -39.87
CA LEU A 260 -31.81 8.61 -40.62
C LEU A 260 -30.90 7.70 -41.47
N ILE A 261 -30.54 6.51 -40.98
CA ILE A 261 -29.70 5.55 -41.74
C ILE A 261 -30.51 4.51 -42.53
N LYS A 262 -31.85 4.57 -42.50
CA LYS A 262 -32.77 3.64 -43.19
C LYS A 262 -32.50 2.16 -42.89
N LYS A 263 -32.26 1.81 -41.62
CA LYS A 263 -31.86 0.45 -41.20
C LYS A 263 -33.03 -0.54 -41.00
N PHE A 264 -34.26 -0.05 -40.88
CA PHE A 264 -35.44 -0.93 -40.71
C PHE A 264 -36.10 -1.25 -42.04
N ASP A 265 -36.74 -2.42 -42.10
CA ASP A 265 -37.41 -2.94 -43.29
C ASP A 265 -38.68 -2.13 -43.60
N THR A 266 -39.33 -1.56 -42.58
CA THR A 266 -40.55 -0.77 -42.74
C THR A 266 -40.57 0.50 -41.87
N GLU A 267 -41.21 1.54 -42.38
CA GLU A 267 -41.47 2.78 -41.66
C GLU A 267 -42.30 2.54 -40.38
N ASP A 268 -43.21 1.57 -40.42
CA ASP A 268 -44.06 1.19 -39.29
C ASP A 268 -43.26 0.72 -38.06
N GLU A 269 -42.12 0.06 -38.26
CA GLU A 269 -41.24 -0.36 -37.16
C GLU A 269 -40.58 0.83 -36.47
N ILE A 270 -40.16 1.83 -37.24
CA ILE A 270 -39.65 3.10 -36.72
C ILE A 270 -40.76 3.82 -35.93
N LYS A 271 -41.96 3.94 -36.50
CA LYS A 271 -43.11 4.57 -35.85
C LYS A 271 -43.43 3.90 -34.52
N LYS A 272 -43.51 2.57 -34.49
CA LYS A 272 -43.72 1.80 -33.25
C LYS A 272 -42.64 2.09 -32.20
N LEU A 273 -41.38 2.19 -32.61
CA LEU A 273 -40.28 2.47 -31.69
C LEU A 273 -40.36 3.89 -31.12
N ILE A 274 -40.68 4.88 -31.95
CA ILE A 274 -40.90 6.26 -31.49
C ILE A 274 -42.11 6.31 -30.55
N ILE A 275 -43.26 5.72 -30.90
CA ILE A 275 -44.45 5.67 -30.02
C ILE A 275 -44.13 4.99 -28.69
N LYS A 276 -43.37 3.90 -28.70
CA LYS A 276 -42.91 3.22 -27.48
C LYS A 276 -42.08 4.17 -26.59
N SER A 277 -41.23 5.01 -27.17
CA SER A 277 -40.46 5.99 -26.40
C SER A 277 -41.32 7.03 -25.67
N LEU A 278 -42.49 7.36 -26.24
CA LEU A 278 -43.41 8.34 -25.70
C LEU A 278 -44.33 7.76 -24.61
N THR A 279 -44.55 6.45 -24.63
CA THR A 279 -45.52 5.75 -23.76
C THR A 279 -44.89 4.89 -22.68
N VAL A 280 -43.60 4.54 -22.81
CA VAL A 280 -42.90 3.74 -21.81
C VAL A 280 -42.89 4.45 -20.46
N ASN A 281 -43.11 3.71 -19.36
CA ASN A 281 -43.05 4.28 -18.02
C ASN A 281 -41.58 4.45 -17.58
N PRO A 282 -41.06 5.69 -17.42
CA PRO A 282 -39.66 5.91 -17.10
C PRO A 282 -39.36 5.63 -15.63
N LYS A 283 -38.22 5.02 -15.34
CA LYS A 283 -37.77 4.68 -13.98
C LYS A 283 -37.55 5.88 -13.05
N THR A 284 -37.28 7.06 -13.59
CA THR A 284 -36.88 8.25 -12.81
C THR A 284 -37.63 9.48 -13.26
N ASP A 285 -37.98 10.39 -12.34
CA ASP A 285 -38.70 11.63 -12.66
C ASP A 285 -37.94 12.57 -13.60
N LYS A 286 -36.60 12.54 -13.57
CA LYS A 286 -35.76 13.20 -14.58
C LYS A 286 -36.07 12.68 -15.99
N LEU A 287 -36.19 11.37 -16.17
CA LEU A 287 -36.53 10.76 -17.45
C LEU A 287 -37.96 11.08 -17.86
N LYS A 288 -38.92 11.14 -16.93
CA LYS A 288 -40.29 11.64 -17.21
C LYS A 288 -40.28 13.07 -17.74
N THR A 289 -39.46 13.94 -17.14
CA THR A 289 -39.30 15.32 -17.60
C THR A 289 -38.71 15.38 -19.01
N HIS A 290 -37.71 14.54 -19.31
CA HIS A 290 -37.14 14.44 -20.65
C HIS A 290 -38.13 13.86 -21.67
N GLN A 291 -38.88 12.82 -21.29
CA GLN A 291 -39.93 12.23 -22.12
C GLN A 291 -41.00 13.25 -22.47
N ARG A 292 -41.47 14.07 -21.52
CA ARG A 292 -42.44 15.15 -21.79
C ARG A 292 -41.92 16.13 -22.83
N LYS A 293 -40.64 16.52 -22.77
CA LYS A 293 -40.03 17.39 -23.79
C LYS A 293 -39.98 16.73 -25.16
N ILE A 294 -39.75 15.41 -25.22
CA ILE A 294 -39.78 14.65 -26.47
C ILE A 294 -41.23 14.63 -27.01
N ILE A 295 -42.22 14.31 -26.18
CA ILE A 295 -43.64 14.33 -26.56
C ILE A 295 -44.02 15.70 -27.15
N GLU A 296 -43.70 16.79 -26.45
CA GLU A 296 -43.94 18.16 -26.93
C GLU A 296 -43.27 18.41 -28.29
N LYS A 297 -42.02 18.00 -28.47
CA LYS A 297 -41.26 18.18 -29.71
C LYS A 297 -41.85 17.40 -30.89
N VAL A 298 -42.28 16.15 -30.64
CA VAL A 298 -42.90 15.29 -31.65
C VAL A 298 -44.28 15.84 -32.06
N LEU A 299 -45.14 16.12 -31.08
CA LEU A 299 -46.50 16.62 -31.33
C LEU A 299 -46.54 17.99 -32.00
N SER A 300 -45.50 18.81 -31.81
CA SER A 300 -45.37 20.13 -32.44
C SER A 300 -44.66 20.11 -33.80
N LYS A 301 -44.27 18.92 -34.30
CA LYS A 301 -43.48 18.76 -35.54
C LYS A 301 -42.18 19.58 -35.56
N LEU A 302 -41.61 19.85 -34.39
CA LEU A 302 -40.36 20.61 -34.26
C LEU A 302 -39.11 19.74 -34.42
N ASP A 303 -39.25 18.41 -34.47
CA ASP A 303 -38.12 17.53 -34.71
C ASP A 303 -37.82 17.37 -36.20
N VAL A 304 -36.71 17.98 -36.63
CA VAL A 304 -36.20 17.87 -38.00
C VAL A 304 -35.80 16.43 -38.34
N ASP A 305 -35.36 15.64 -37.35
CA ASP A 305 -34.82 14.31 -37.60
C ASP A 305 -35.89 13.30 -38.03
N ILE A 306 -37.15 13.51 -37.63
CA ILE A 306 -38.30 12.68 -37.99
C ILE A 306 -39.39 13.52 -38.67
N LYS A 307 -38.99 14.62 -39.29
CA LYS A 307 -39.89 15.49 -40.04
C LYS A 307 -40.55 14.65 -41.13
N ASP A 308 -41.88 14.69 -41.18
CA ASP A 308 -42.73 13.94 -42.12
C ASP A 308 -42.89 12.44 -41.81
N LEU A 309 -42.37 11.93 -40.69
CA LEU A 309 -42.59 10.54 -40.27
C LEU A 309 -44.06 10.28 -39.87
N PHE A 310 -44.73 11.25 -39.26
CA PHE A 310 -46.10 11.10 -38.77
C PHE A 310 -47.07 12.05 -39.46
N ASP A 311 -48.25 11.53 -39.82
CA ASP A 311 -49.36 12.35 -40.29
C ASP A 311 -50.13 13.02 -39.14
N ASP A 312 -51.02 13.97 -39.45
CA ASP A 312 -51.80 14.71 -38.43
C ASP A 312 -52.76 13.80 -37.64
N SER A 313 -53.24 12.72 -38.25
CA SER A 313 -54.15 11.78 -37.59
C SER A 313 -53.40 10.88 -36.60
N GLU A 314 -52.22 10.41 -36.96
CA GLU A 314 -51.31 9.63 -36.13
C GLU A 314 -50.85 10.46 -34.92
N LEU A 315 -50.48 11.73 -35.13
CA LEU A 315 -50.09 12.64 -34.04
C LEU A 315 -51.22 12.88 -33.05
N GLU A 316 -52.46 13.03 -33.51
CA GLU A 316 -53.62 13.17 -32.61
C GLU A 316 -53.89 11.89 -31.81
N ASN A 317 -53.64 10.72 -32.41
CA ASN A 317 -53.70 9.45 -31.70
C ASN A 317 -52.60 9.33 -30.64
N ILE A 318 -51.37 9.74 -30.97
CA ILE A 318 -50.25 9.79 -30.02
C ILE A 318 -50.58 10.73 -28.86
N ARG A 319 -51.18 11.89 -29.12
CA ARG A 319 -51.61 12.84 -28.08
C ARG A 319 -52.56 12.16 -27.09
N LYS A 320 -53.54 11.38 -27.55
CA LYS A 320 -54.47 10.65 -26.68
C LYS A 320 -53.80 9.55 -25.86
N GLN A 321 -52.71 8.96 -26.36
CA GLN A 321 -51.96 7.90 -25.67
C GLN A 321 -50.94 8.43 -24.65
N THR A 322 -50.61 9.72 -24.72
CA THR A 322 -49.50 10.34 -23.96
C THR A 322 -49.96 11.38 -22.93
N MET A 323 -51.24 11.77 -22.95
CA MET A 323 -51.92 12.58 -21.92
C MET A 323 -52.59 11.69 -20.87
#